data_AF-A0A5C6SQS8-F1
#
_entry.id   AF-A0A5C6SQS8-F1
#
_cell.length_a   1.000
_cell.length_b   1.000
_cell.length_c   1.000
_cell.angle_alpha   90.00
_cell.angle_beta   90.00
_cell.angle_gamma   90.00
#
_symmetry.space_group_name_H-M   'P 1'
#
loop_
_entity.id
_entity.type
_entity.pdbx_description
1 polymer ?
#
loop_
_entity_poly.entity_id
_entity_poly.type
_entity_poly.pdbx_seq_one_letter_code
_entity_poly.pdbx_strand_id
1 'polypeptide(L)'
;MRFLRSLLSFAVLATGVAAAKKSSTERFDEFHAKQSSTPLKLKESTYKTLTSTPRDYSVAVLLTAADARFSCQLCREFQPEWDLLGKSWAKGDKAGNSRLIFGTLDFVDGREIFMSLGLQTAPVLLLFQPTVGPHAAQKPEPLRYDFSAGPPTAEKVHSWLARQLPDRPHPAVKRPFNYAGWAITITIVLGVITAGVVAWPYVSHILQSRNLWAALSLMTILLFISGHMFNHIRKVPYVTGDGRGGVNYIASGFQNQLGLETQVVAAIYGVLSFCAISLAIKVPRIAEAKSQQVAVIAFGGALFLVNSFLLSVFRIKNPGYPFSLPPFM
;
A
#
# COMPACT_ATOMS: atom_id res chain seq x y z
N MET A 1 -66.22 -31.59 -53.62
CA MET A 1 -64.90 -32.11 -53.16
C MET A 1 -63.68 -31.44 -53.82
N ARG A 2 -63.74 -30.18 -54.30
CA ARG A 2 -62.57 -29.48 -54.90
C ARG A 2 -62.03 -28.31 -54.06
N PHE A 3 -62.80 -27.80 -53.10
CA PHE A 3 -62.38 -26.67 -52.25
C PHE A 3 -61.42 -27.05 -51.11
N LEU A 4 -61.49 -28.30 -50.62
CA LEU A 4 -60.66 -28.74 -49.49
C LEU A 4 -59.19 -29.03 -49.88
N ARG A 5 -58.91 -29.37 -51.15
CA ARG A 5 -57.54 -29.63 -51.63
C ARG A 5 -56.74 -28.34 -51.90
N SER A 6 -57.42 -27.23 -52.15
CA SER A 6 -56.82 -25.90 -52.35
C SER A 6 -56.31 -25.29 -51.05
N LEU A 7 -57.04 -25.46 -49.95
CA LEU A 7 -56.64 -24.95 -48.62
C LEU A 7 -55.44 -25.70 -48.01
N LEU A 8 -55.32 -27.00 -48.28
CA LEU A 8 -54.17 -27.80 -47.84
C LEU A 8 -52.87 -27.48 -48.60
N SER A 9 -52.97 -26.92 -49.82
CA SER A 9 -51.79 -26.53 -50.60
C SER A 9 -51.21 -25.18 -50.17
N PHE A 10 -52.03 -24.29 -49.59
CA PHE A 10 -51.58 -23.00 -49.06
C PHE A 10 -51.01 -23.10 -47.63
N ALA A 11 -51.45 -24.09 -46.85
CA ALA A 11 -50.97 -24.31 -45.49
C ALA A 11 -49.55 -24.92 -45.43
N VAL A 12 -49.09 -25.59 -46.49
CA VAL A 12 -47.73 -26.16 -46.57
C VAL A 12 -46.69 -25.14 -47.05
N LEU A 13 -47.11 -24.05 -47.71
CA LEU A 13 -46.23 -22.95 -48.10
C LEU A 13 -46.03 -21.89 -47.01
N ALA A 14 -46.85 -21.89 -45.95
CA ALA A 14 -46.78 -20.91 -44.87
C ALA A 14 -45.93 -21.34 -43.66
N THR A 15 -45.46 -22.59 -43.60
CA THR A 15 -44.63 -23.10 -42.49
C THR A 15 -43.13 -23.12 -42.79
N GLY A 16 -42.70 -22.54 -43.91
CA GLY A 16 -41.32 -22.51 -44.37
C GLY A 16 -40.51 -21.27 -44.02
N VAL A 17 -40.95 -20.41 -43.08
CA VAL A 17 -40.07 -19.35 -42.55
C VAL A 17 -39.13 -19.99 -41.54
N ALA A 18 -38.10 -20.65 -42.08
CA ALA A 18 -36.92 -21.02 -41.32
C ALA A 18 -36.46 -19.79 -40.54
N ALA A 19 -36.27 -19.94 -39.23
CA ALA A 19 -35.56 -18.98 -38.41
C ALA A 19 -34.16 -18.80 -39.02
N ALA A 20 -34.01 -17.84 -39.92
CA ALA A 20 -32.75 -17.53 -40.56
C ALA A 20 -31.76 -17.15 -39.45
N LYS A 21 -30.64 -17.87 -39.37
CA LYS A 21 -29.55 -17.50 -38.48
C LYS A 21 -29.16 -16.05 -38.80
N LYS A 22 -29.24 -15.16 -37.81
CA LYS A 22 -28.91 -13.72 -37.97
C LYS A 22 -27.58 -13.56 -38.70
N SER A 23 -27.54 -12.63 -39.66
CA SER A 23 -26.32 -12.36 -40.43
C SER A 23 -25.18 -11.87 -39.51
N SER A 24 -23.93 -11.99 -39.96
CA SER A 24 -22.77 -11.56 -39.16
C SER A 24 -22.82 -10.07 -38.82
N THR A 25 -23.24 -9.25 -39.78
CA THR A 25 -23.40 -7.81 -39.64
C THR A 25 -24.50 -7.45 -38.64
N GLU A 26 -25.67 -8.08 -38.72
CA GLU A 26 -26.77 -7.85 -37.76
C GLU A 26 -26.37 -8.23 -36.34
N ARG A 27 -25.59 -9.30 -36.17
CA ARG A 27 -25.07 -9.69 -34.86
C ARG A 27 -24.11 -8.64 -34.32
N PHE A 28 -23.21 -8.12 -35.15
CA PHE A 28 -22.30 -7.04 -34.73
C PHE A 28 -23.08 -5.80 -34.27
N ASP A 29 -24.02 -5.32 -35.07
CA ASP A 29 -24.77 -4.10 -34.76
C ASP A 29 -25.60 -4.25 -33.48
N GLU A 30 -26.20 -5.42 -33.25
CA GLU A 30 -26.94 -5.71 -32.03
C GLU A 30 -26.06 -5.66 -30.77
N PHE A 31 -24.88 -6.29 -30.82
CA PHE A 31 -23.98 -6.34 -29.67
C PHE A 31 -23.23 -5.01 -29.47
N HIS A 32 -22.87 -4.32 -30.56
CA HIS A 32 -22.26 -2.99 -30.51
C HIS A 32 -23.21 -1.97 -29.88
N ALA A 33 -24.49 -1.98 -30.25
CA ALA A 33 -25.52 -1.13 -29.64
C ALA A 33 -25.70 -1.40 -28.14
N LYS A 34 -25.56 -2.65 -27.71
CA LYS A 34 -25.61 -3.04 -26.29
C LYS A 34 -24.36 -2.63 -25.51
N GLN A 35 -23.22 -2.46 -26.18
CA GLN A 35 -21.93 -2.12 -25.57
C GLN A 35 -21.70 -0.60 -25.52
N SER A 36 -22.53 0.12 -24.75
CA SER A 36 -22.51 1.59 -24.71
C SER A 36 -21.53 2.19 -23.69
N SER A 37 -21.27 1.50 -22.57
CA SER A 37 -20.52 2.08 -21.44
C SER A 37 -19.64 1.12 -20.66
N THR A 38 -19.84 -0.19 -20.80
CA THR A 38 -19.04 -1.26 -20.18
C THR A 38 -18.89 -2.42 -21.17
N PRO A 39 -17.87 -3.28 -21.01
CA PRO A 39 -17.85 -4.59 -21.66
C PRO A 39 -19.17 -5.35 -21.46
N LEU A 40 -19.60 -6.11 -22.46
CA LEU A 40 -20.83 -6.90 -22.40
C LEU A 40 -20.68 -8.04 -21.40
N LYS A 41 -21.60 -8.15 -20.44
CA LYS A 41 -21.69 -9.35 -19.59
C LYS A 41 -22.25 -10.50 -20.40
N LEU A 42 -21.44 -11.52 -20.63
CA LEU A 42 -21.79 -12.70 -21.40
C LEU A 42 -22.26 -13.82 -20.47
N LYS A 43 -23.18 -14.64 -20.99
CA LYS A 43 -23.57 -15.95 -20.48
C LYS A 43 -23.17 -16.98 -21.52
N GLU A 44 -23.29 -18.26 -21.21
CA GLU A 44 -22.94 -19.35 -22.14
C GLU A 44 -23.60 -19.21 -23.52
N SER A 45 -24.90 -18.87 -23.58
CA SER A 45 -25.63 -18.72 -24.85
C SER A 45 -25.17 -17.50 -25.66
N THR A 46 -24.97 -16.36 -25.00
CA THR A 46 -24.51 -15.13 -25.67
C THR A 46 -23.05 -15.23 -26.07
N TYR A 47 -22.20 -15.91 -25.30
CA TYR A 47 -20.83 -16.22 -25.67
C TYR A 47 -20.77 -17.09 -26.93
N LYS A 48 -21.52 -18.21 -26.96
CA LYS A 48 -21.59 -19.10 -28.14
C LYS A 48 -22.12 -18.35 -29.37
N THR A 49 -23.11 -17.48 -29.20
CA THR A 49 -23.66 -16.67 -30.30
C THR A 49 -22.67 -15.64 -30.82
N LEU A 50 -22.02 -14.90 -29.92
CA LEU A 50 -21.07 -13.84 -30.24
C LEU A 50 -19.80 -14.38 -30.90
N THR A 51 -19.34 -15.56 -30.47
CA THR A 51 -18.16 -16.24 -31.00
C THR A 51 -18.48 -17.26 -32.10
N SER A 52 -19.73 -17.41 -32.54
CA SER A 52 -20.07 -18.38 -33.61
C SER A 52 -19.59 -17.92 -34.98
N THR A 53 -18.98 -18.83 -35.74
CA THR A 53 -18.58 -18.63 -37.14
C THR A 53 -19.76 -18.77 -38.10
N PRO A 54 -19.80 -18.02 -39.22
CA PRO A 54 -18.82 -17.04 -39.72
C PRO A 54 -18.88 -15.69 -38.99
N ARG A 55 -17.77 -14.94 -38.87
CA ARG A 55 -17.69 -13.59 -38.26
C ARG A 55 -16.89 -12.61 -39.12
N ASP A 56 -17.38 -11.39 -39.27
CA ASP A 56 -16.70 -10.26 -39.92
C ASP A 56 -16.16 -9.23 -38.91
N TYR A 57 -16.35 -9.48 -37.61
CA TYR A 57 -15.88 -8.66 -36.50
C TYR A 57 -14.95 -9.43 -35.56
N SER A 58 -14.18 -8.69 -34.77
CA SER A 58 -13.31 -9.21 -33.72
C SER A 58 -14.01 -9.15 -32.36
N VAL A 59 -13.74 -10.13 -31.50
CA VAL A 59 -14.30 -10.18 -30.15
C VAL A 59 -13.19 -10.41 -29.15
N ALA A 60 -13.01 -9.49 -28.21
CA ALA A 60 -12.14 -9.67 -27.08
C ALA A 60 -12.99 -10.09 -25.87
N VAL A 61 -12.79 -11.31 -25.37
CA VAL A 61 -13.51 -11.84 -24.21
C VAL A 61 -12.57 -12.05 -23.04
N LEU A 62 -12.87 -11.37 -21.94
CA LEU A 62 -12.26 -11.64 -20.64
C LEU A 62 -13.05 -12.74 -19.93
N LEU A 63 -12.41 -13.89 -19.75
CA LEU A 63 -12.88 -14.97 -18.89
C LEU A 63 -12.32 -14.74 -17.49
N THR A 64 -13.19 -14.49 -16.52
CA THR A 64 -12.82 -14.06 -15.15
C THR A 64 -13.57 -14.86 -14.09
N ALA A 65 -13.11 -14.76 -12.84
CA ALA A 65 -13.76 -15.31 -11.67
C ALA A 65 -13.73 -14.24 -10.57
N ALA A 66 -14.56 -13.20 -10.71
CA ALA A 66 -14.50 -12.02 -9.85
C ALA A 66 -15.19 -12.23 -8.49
N ASP A 67 -16.07 -13.24 -8.39
CA ASP A 67 -16.81 -13.55 -7.17
C ASP A 67 -15.87 -13.80 -5.97
N ALA A 68 -16.30 -13.33 -4.79
CA ALA A 68 -15.53 -13.43 -3.56
C ALA A 68 -15.14 -14.87 -3.22
N ARG A 69 -15.97 -15.84 -3.60
CA ARG A 69 -15.81 -17.28 -3.34
C ARG A 69 -14.57 -17.89 -4.00
N PHE A 70 -14.07 -17.33 -5.10
CA PHE A 70 -12.93 -17.88 -5.85
C PHE A 70 -11.58 -17.28 -5.43
N SER A 71 -11.56 -16.29 -4.54
CA SER A 71 -10.33 -15.65 -4.04
C SER A 71 -9.32 -15.23 -5.13
N CYS A 72 -9.80 -14.92 -6.35
CA CYS A 72 -8.94 -14.52 -7.47
C CYS A 72 -8.55 -13.05 -7.35
N GLN A 73 -7.41 -12.76 -6.73
CA GLN A 73 -6.90 -11.38 -6.58
C GLN A 73 -6.65 -10.72 -7.93
N LEU A 74 -5.98 -11.42 -8.85
CA LEU A 74 -5.67 -10.91 -10.19
C LEU A 74 -6.93 -10.55 -10.99
N CYS A 75 -8.01 -11.32 -10.84
CA CYS A 75 -9.30 -11.04 -11.46
C CYS A 75 -9.91 -9.73 -10.93
N ARG A 76 -9.88 -9.51 -9.61
CA ARG A 76 -10.43 -8.32 -8.96
C ARG A 76 -9.64 -7.05 -9.31
N GLU A 77 -8.32 -7.17 -9.41
CA GLU A 77 -7.44 -6.05 -9.78
C GLU A 77 -7.57 -5.69 -11.26
N PHE A 78 -7.71 -6.69 -12.15
CA PHE A 78 -7.80 -6.45 -13.59
C PHE A 78 -9.20 -6.06 -14.08
N GLN A 79 -10.27 -6.47 -13.40
CA GLN A 79 -11.65 -6.13 -13.77
C GLN A 79 -11.89 -4.63 -14.03
N PRO A 80 -11.48 -3.70 -13.13
CA PRO A 80 -11.67 -2.26 -13.37
C PRO A 80 -10.86 -1.74 -14.57
N GLU A 81 -9.67 -2.30 -14.83
CA GLU A 81 -8.85 -1.94 -15.99
C GLU A 81 -9.49 -2.41 -17.30
N TRP A 82 -10.11 -3.60 -17.29
CA TRP A 82 -10.88 -4.10 -18.43
C TRP A 82 -12.14 -3.28 -18.69
N ASP A 83 -12.87 -2.92 -17.64
CA ASP A 83 -14.08 -2.09 -17.76
C ASP A 83 -13.74 -0.68 -18.26
N LEU A 84 -12.63 -0.10 -17.79
CA LEU A 84 -12.10 1.17 -18.27
C LEU A 84 -11.74 1.11 -19.76
N LEU A 85 -11.07 0.02 -20.19
CA LEU A 85 -10.69 -0.18 -21.58
C LEU A 85 -11.92 -0.29 -22.48
N GLY A 86 -12.88 -1.15 -22.13
CA GLY A 86 -14.12 -1.32 -22.89
C GLY A 86 -14.94 -0.03 -22.97
N LYS A 87 -15.01 0.73 -21.87
CA LYS A 87 -15.67 2.05 -21.84
C LYS A 87 -14.97 3.07 -22.72
N SER A 88 -13.65 3.13 -22.66
CA SER A 88 -12.85 4.06 -23.48
C SER A 88 -13.01 3.74 -24.97
N TRP A 89 -13.03 2.45 -25.33
CA TRP A 89 -13.20 1.99 -26.70
C TRP A 89 -14.60 2.28 -27.23
N ALA A 90 -15.65 1.94 -26.47
CA ALA A 90 -17.05 2.23 -26.86
C ALA A 90 -17.30 3.73 -27.06
N LYS A 91 -16.70 4.58 -26.21
CA LYS A 91 -16.82 6.03 -26.34
C LYS A 91 -16.04 6.59 -27.54
N GLY A 92 -14.91 5.99 -27.86
CA GLY A 92 -14.02 6.42 -28.93
C GLY A 92 -14.40 5.91 -30.32
N ASP A 93 -15.02 4.72 -30.40
CA ASP A 93 -15.48 4.10 -31.65
C ASP A 93 -17.02 3.96 -31.69
N LYS A 94 -17.71 5.10 -31.61
CA LYS A 94 -19.17 5.15 -31.69
C LYS A 94 -19.74 4.66 -33.02
N ALA A 95 -18.96 4.75 -34.09
CA ALA A 95 -19.35 4.31 -35.42
C ALA A 95 -19.13 2.80 -35.64
N GLY A 96 -18.42 2.11 -34.73
CA GLY A 96 -18.12 0.69 -34.87
C GLY A 96 -17.09 0.37 -35.96
N ASN A 97 -16.27 1.35 -36.37
CA ASN A 97 -15.29 1.23 -37.44
C ASN A 97 -14.14 0.28 -37.07
N SER A 98 -13.84 0.11 -35.79
CA SER A 98 -12.84 -0.85 -35.31
C SER A 98 -13.31 -2.30 -35.42
N ARG A 99 -14.62 -2.52 -35.59
CA ARG A 99 -15.28 -3.84 -35.61
C ARG A 99 -14.82 -4.73 -34.44
N LEU A 100 -14.65 -4.16 -33.24
CA LEU A 100 -14.22 -4.86 -32.03
C LEU A 100 -15.29 -4.81 -30.94
N ILE A 101 -15.65 -5.97 -30.41
CA ILE A 101 -16.60 -6.12 -29.30
C ILE A 101 -15.85 -6.60 -28.06
N PHE A 102 -16.12 -5.98 -26.91
CA PHE A 102 -15.59 -6.36 -25.61
C PHE A 102 -16.65 -7.13 -24.82
N GLY A 103 -16.28 -8.33 -24.36
CA GLY A 103 -17.12 -9.18 -23.53
C GLY A 103 -16.42 -9.59 -22.23
N THR A 104 -17.20 -9.84 -21.20
CA THR A 104 -16.76 -10.39 -19.93
C THR A 104 -17.63 -11.60 -19.59
N LEU A 105 -17.01 -12.76 -19.40
CA LEU A 105 -17.67 -14.00 -18.99
C LEU A 105 -17.15 -14.39 -17.61
N ASP A 106 -18.00 -14.32 -16.60
CA ASP A 106 -17.66 -14.82 -15.27
C ASP A 106 -17.85 -16.34 -15.20
N PHE A 107 -17.02 -17.03 -14.42
CA PHE A 107 -17.10 -18.47 -14.20
C PHE A 107 -18.49 -18.92 -13.71
N VAL A 108 -19.18 -18.12 -12.91
CA VAL A 108 -20.54 -18.43 -12.40
C VAL A 108 -21.56 -18.50 -13.55
N ASP A 109 -21.44 -17.62 -14.55
CA ASP A 109 -22.35 -17.50 -15.68
C ASP A 109 -21.92 -18.33 -16.91
N GLY A 110 -20.77 -19.00 -16.84
CA GLY A 110 -20.05 -19.53 -18.00
C GLY A 110 -19.34 -20.86 -17.81
N ARG A 111 -19.68 -21.65 -16.78
CA ARG A 111 -18.90 -22.85 -16.37
C ARG A 111 -18.66 -23.84 -17.52
N GLU A 112 -19.63 -24.10 -18.38
CA GLU A 112 -19.46 -25.00 -19.53
C GLU A 112 -18.40 -24.50 -20.53
N ILE A 113 -18.28 -23.18 -20.68
CA ILE A 113 -17.30 -22.56 -21.58
C ILE A 113 -15.88 -22.74 -21.03
N PHE A 114 -15.69 -22.55 -19.72
CA PHE A 114 -14.39 -22.80 -19.09
C PHE A 114 -13.95 -24.25 -19.24
N MET A 115 -14.88 -25.19 -19.06
CA MET A 115 -14.60 -26.63 -19.25
C MET A 115 -14.31 -26.97 -20.71
N SER A 116 -15.10 -26.45 -21.66
CA SER A 116 -14.92 -26.75 -23.09
C SER A 116 -13.64 -26.16 -23.67
N LEU A 117 -13.16 -25.04 -23.12
CA LEU A 117 -11.86 -24.44 -23.46
C LEU A 117 -10.69 -25.02 -22.65
N GLY A 118 -10.94 -25.95 -21.72
CA GLY A 118 -9.90 -26.55 -20.88
C GLY A 118 -9.20 -25.55 -19.95
N LEU A 119 -9.87 -24.47 -19.55
CA LEU A 119 -9.28 -23.42 -18.73
C LEU A 119 -9.31 -23.79 -17.25
N GLN A 120 -8.13 -23.99 -16.67
CA GLN A 120 -7.95 -24.30 -15.24
C GLN A 120 -7.60 -23.06 -14.39
N THR A 121 -7.37 -21.92 -15.03
CA THR A 121 -6.94 -20.67 -14.37
C THR A 121 -7.74 -19.49 -14.89
N ALA A 122 -7.86 -18.44 -14.07
CA ALA A 122 -8.47 -17.16 -14.40
C ALA A 122 -7.59 -16.02 -13.82
N PRO A 123 -7.58 -14.83 -14.43
CA PRO A 123 -8.28 -14.44 -15.65
C PRO A 123 -7.57 -14.92 -16.93
N VAL A 124 -8.35 -15.09 -18.00
CA VAL A 124 -7.84 -15.39 -19.36
C VAL A 124 -8.51 -14.44 -20.35
N LEU A 125 -7.71 -13.74 -21.15
CA LEU A 125 -8.20 -12.84 -22.18
C LEU A 125 -7.95 -13.47 -23.54
N LEU A 126 -9.04 -13.70 -24.29
CA LEU A 126 -9.03 -14.27 -25.62
C LEU A 126 -9.51 -13.25 -26.64
N LEU A 127 -8.77 -13.11 -27.74
CA LEU A 127 -9.16 -12.32 -28.90
C LEU A 127 -9.52 -13.25 -30.05
N PHE A 128 -10.81 -13.29 -30.38
CA PHE A 128 -11.34 -13.95 -31.56
C PHE A 128 -11.24 -12.99 -32.74
N GLN A 129 -10.40 -13.32 -33.71
CA GLN A 129 -10.30 -12.56 -34.95
C GLN A 129 -11.46 -12.88 -35.90
N PRO A 130 -11.72 -12.03 -36.91
CA PRO A 130 -12.72 -12.28 -37.94
C PRO A 130 -12.36 -13.55 -38.74
N THR A 131 -13.36 -14.29 -39.19
CA THR A 131 -13.18 -15.46 -40.07
C THR A 131 -13.55 -15.17 -41.52
N VAL A 132 -14.25 -14.06 -41.79
CA VAL A 132 -14.70 -13.62 -43.11
C VAL A 132 -14.38 -12.14 -43.27
N GLY A 133 -14.12 -11.71 -44.50
CA GLY A 133 -13.83 -10.31 -44.83
C GLY A 133 -12.34 -10.01 -45.01
N PRO A 134 -11.99 -8.74 -45.24
CA PRO A 134 -10.62 -8.32 -45.58
C PRO A 134 -9.61 -8.54 -44.43
N HIS A 135 -10.11 -8.66 -43.19
CA HIS A 135 -9.29 -8.86 -42.00
C HIS A 135 -9.44 -10.28 -41.42
N ALA A 136 -9.84 -11.25 -42.24
CA ALA A 136 -9.97 -12.64 -41.82
C ALA A 136 -8.61 -13.22 -41.40
N ALA A 137 -8.56 -13.85 -40.22
CA ALA A 137 -7.36 -14.52 -39.74
C ALA A 137 -7.10 -15.82 -40.51
N GLN A 138 -5.83 -16.09 -40.80
CA GLN A 138 -5.42 -17.35 -41.45
C GLN A 138 -5.68 -18.57 -40.57
N LYS A 139 -5.64 -18.40 -39.25
CA LYS A 139 -5.98 -19.43 -38.26
C LYS A 139 -7.22 -18.99 -37.48
N PRO A 140 -8.24 -19.84 -37.33
CA PRO A 140 -9.47 -19.49 -36.61
C PRO A 140 -9.32 -19.54 -35.09
N GLU A 141 -8.15 -19.92 -34.58
CA GLU A 141 -7.87 -20.03 -33.14
C GLU A 141 -7.80 -18.65 -32.47
N PRO A 142 -8.35 -18.50 -31.25
CA PRO A 142 -8.29 -17.25 -30.52
C PRO A 142 -6.86 -16.98 -30.01
N LEU A 143 -6.45 -15.72 -30.10
CA LEU A 143 -5.19 -15.26 -29.54
C LEU A 143 -5.35 -15.04 -28.03
N ARG A 144 -4.43 -15.58 -27.24
CA ARG A 144 -4.42 -15.43 -25.78
C ARG A 144 -3.45 -14.33 -25.35
N TYR A 145 -3.90 -13.46 -24.45
CA TYR A 145 -3.02 -12.52 -23.76
C TYR A 145 -2.32 -13.19 -22.57
N ASP A 146 -1.04 -12.86 -22.38
CA ASP A 146 -0.22 -13.39 -21.30
C ASP A 146 -0.27 -12.49 -20.04
N PHE A 147 -0.73 -13.07 -18.93
CA PHE A 147 -0.80 -12.42 -17.62
C PHE A 147 0.43 -12.71 -16.73
N SER A 148 1.47 -13.37 -17.24
CA SER A 148 2.65 -13.80 -16.46
C SER A 148 3.43 -12.63 -15.82
N ALA A 149 3.32 -11.43 -16.38
CA ALA A 149 3.98 -10.23 -15.86
C ALA A 149 3.18 -9.48 -14.77
N GLY A 150 2.08 -10.06 -14.27
CA GLY A 150 1.19 -9.45 -13.26
C GLY A 150 -0.05 -8.77 -13.85
N PRO A 151 -0.85 -8.07 -13.02
CA PRO A 151 -2.07 -7.36 -13.46
C PRO A 151 -1.73 -6.31 -14.52
N PRO A 152 -2.19 -6.46 -15.76
CA PRO A 152 -1.85 -5.51 -16.82
C PRO A 152 -2.72 -4.26 -16.68
N THR A 153 -2.14 -3.10 -16.97
CA THR A 153 -2.91 -1.87 -17.10
C THR A 153 -3.72 -1.87 -18.39
N ALA A 154 -4.80 -1.10 -18.45
CA ALA A 154 -5.64 -0.93 -19.62
C ALA A 154 -4.82 -0.52 -20.86
N GLU A 155 -3.79 0.30 -20.69
CA GLU A 155 -2.90 0.75 -21.78
C GLU A 155 -2.05 -0.38 -22.36
N LYS A 156 -1.57 -1.31 -21.51
CA LYS A 156 -0.81 -2.48 -21.98
C LYS A 156 -1.69 -3.39 -22.84
N VAL A 157 -2.90 -3.68 -22.36
CA VAL A 157 -3.87 -4.51 -23.10
C VAL A 157 -4.32 -3.79 -24.38
N HIS A 158 -4.56 -2.49 -24.33
CA HIS A 158 -4.83 -1.66 -25.51
C HIS A 158 -3.72 -1.80 -26.56
N SER A 159 -2.45 -1.66 -26.16
CA SER A 159 -1.31 -1.79 -27.08
C SER A 159 -1.21 -3.19 -27.70
N TRP A 160 -1.58 -4.23 -26.95
CA TRP A 160 -1.64 -5.59 -27.47
C TRP A 160 -2.78 -5.75 -28.48
N LEU A 161 -3.99 -5.27 -28.17
CA LEU A 161 -5.13 -5.29 -29.10
C LEU A 161 -4.82 -4.53 -30.39
N ALA A 162 -4.21 -3.34 -30.30
CA ALA A 162 -3.85 -2.53 -31.44
C ALA A 162 -2.91 -3.27 -32.41
N ARG A 163 -1.93 -4.03 -31.88
CA ARG A 163 -1.04 -4.87 -32.70
C ARG A 163 -1.76 -5.99 -33.44
N GLN A 164 -2.86 -6.51 -32.89
CA GLN A 164 -3.63 -7.60 -33.50
C GLN A 164 -4.72 -7.13 -34.48
N LEU A 165 -4.92 -5.82 -34.58
CA LEU A 165 -5.97 -5.19 -35.37
C LEU A 165 -5.36 -4.15 -36.34
N PRO A 166 -4.52 -4.56 -37.31
CA PRO A 166 -3.95 -3.62 -38.28
C PRO A 166 -5.06 -2.95 -39.10
N ASP A 167 -4.78 -1.73 -39.58
CA ASP A 167 -5.65 -0.92 -40.45
C ASP A 167 -7.03 -0.56 -39.88
N ARG A 168 -7.16 -0.55 -38.55
CA ARG A 168 -8.39 -0.18 -37.84
C ARG A 168 -8.14 0.94 -36.84
N PRO A 169 -9.15 1.80 -36.55
CA PRO A 169 -9.01 2.84 -35.55
C PRO A 169 -8.90 2.24 -34.15
N HIS A 170 -7.90 2.67 -33.37
CA HIS A 170 -7.71 2.29 -31.97
C HIS A 170 -7.90 3.51 -31.06
N PRO A 171 -9.05 3.66 -30.38
CA PRO A 171 -9.28 4.81 -29.53
C PRO A 171 -8.43 4.81 -28.26
N ALA A 172 -7.84 5.95 -27.92
CA ALA A 172 -7.01 6.09 -26.73
C ALA A 172 -7.78 5.83 -25.42
N VAL A 173 -7.12 5.15 -24.47
CA VAL A 173 -7.64 4.90 -23.13
C VAL A 173 -7.73 6.21 -22.34
N LYS A 174 -8.91 6.54 -21.79
CA LYS A 174 -9.11 7.77 -21.00
C LYS A 174 -9.53 7.43 -19.57
N ARG A 175 -8.59 7.55 -18.62
CA ARG A 175 -8.85 7.38 -17.19
C ARG A 175 -9.71 8.53 -16.64
N PRO A 176 -10.76 8.25 -15.84
CA PRO A 176 -11.50 9.30 -15.16
C PRO A 176 -10.62 9.96 -14.08
N PHE A 177 -10.74 11.28 -13.94
CA PHE A 177 -9.99 12.02 -12.92
C PHE A 177 -10.61 11.76 -11.54
N ASN A 178 -9.78 11.43 -10.54
CA ASN A 178 -10.24 11.14 -9.19
C ASN A 178 -10.41 12.43 -8.36
N TYR A 179 -11.51 13.15 -8.59
CA TYR A 179 -11.81 14.40 -7.87
C TYR A 179 -11.90 14.21 -6.35
N ALA A 180 -12.40 13.07 -5.87
CA ALA A 180 -12.49 12.77 -4.43
C ALA A 180 -11.11 12.66 -3.78
N GLY A 181 -10.16 11.98 -4.43
CA GLY A 181 -8.78 11.88 -3.96
C GLY A 181 -8.09 13.24 -3.87
N TRP A 182 -8.30 14.10 -4.86
CA TRP A 182 -7.80 15.48 -4.83
C TRP A 182 -8.44 16.30 -3.71
N ALA A 183 -9.76 16.20 -3.51
CA ALA A 183 -10.46 16.89 -2.44
C ALA A 183 -9.97 16.48 -1.05
N ILE A 184 -9.78 15.17 -0.81
CA ILE A 184 -9.23 14.65 0.45
C ILE A 184 -7.82 15.18 0.67
N THR A 185 -6.96 15.09 -0.33
CA THR A 185 -5.56 15.53 -0.22
C THR A 185 -5.48 17.02 0.11
N ILE A 186 -6.25 17.86 -0.60
CA ILE A 186 -6.30 19.30 -0.36
C ILE A 186 -6.81 19.60 1.05
N THR A 187 -7.87 18.91 1.49
CA THR A 187 -8.45 19.10 2.83
C THR A 187 -7.44 18.76 3.93
N ILE A 188 -6.70 17.66 3.78
CA ILE A 188 -5.66 17.27 4.75
C ILE A 188 -4.55 18.32 4.79
N VAL A 189 -4.05 18.75 3.62
CA VAL A 189 -2.97 19.74 3.54
C VAL A 189 -3.41 21.05 4.20
N LEU A 190 -4.61 21.55 3.87
CA LEU A 190 -5.15 22.75 4.49
C LEU A 190 -5.37 22.58 5.99
N GLY A 191 -5.82 21.41 6.43
CA GLY A 191 -5.99 21.07 7.84
C GLY A 191 -4.67 21.14 8.61
N VAL A 192 -3.59 20.56 8.05
CA VAL A 192 -2.25 20.61 8.66
C VAL A 192 -1.71 22.04 8.73
N ILE A 193 -1.86 22.82 7.65
CA ILE A 193 -1.42 24.22 7.63
C ILE A 193 -2.19 25.02 8.69
N THR A 194 -3.51 24.86 8.74
CA THR A 194 -4.36 25.58 9.69
C THR A 194 -3.99 25.21 11.13
N ALA A 195 -3.82 23.92 11.42
CA ALA A 195 -3.38 23.45 12.74
C ALA A 195 -2.01 24.02 13.11
N GLY A 196 -1.06 24.06 12.17
CA GLY A 196 0.26 24.65 12.37
C GLY A 196 0.19 26.14 12.70
N VAL A 197 -0.58 26.92 11.96
CA VAL A 197 -0.75 28.37 12.19
C VAL A 197 -1.44 28.64 13.53
N VAL A 198 -2.48 27.89 13.87
CA VAL A 198 -3.20 28.03 15.15
C VAL A 198 -2.32 27.63 16.35
N ALA A 199 -1.50 26.60 16.21
CA ALA A 199 -0.59 26.16 17.26
C ALA A 199 0.67 27.03 17.39
N TRP A 200 1.05 27.75 16.34
CA TRP A 200 2.27 28.57 16.29
C TRP A 200 2.48 29.53 17.47
N PRO A 201 1.49 30.35 17.92
CA PRO A 201 1.70 31.25 19.06
C PRO A 201 2.06 30.51 20.36
N TYR A 202 1.55 29.29 20.56
CA TYR A 202 1.86 28.47 21.73
C TYR A 202 3.21 27.76 21.59
N VAL A 203 3.47 27.17 20.42
CA VAL A 203 4.67 26.36 20.15
C VAL A 203 5.91 27.24 20.02
N SER A 204 5.79 28.44 19.43
CA SER A 204 6.91 29.37 19.26
C SER A 204 7.52 29.80 20.60
N HIS A 205 6.71 30.00 21.64
CA HIS A 205 7.23 30.34 22.97
C HIS A 205 8.05 29.20 23.59
N ILE A 206 7.60 27.96 23.42
CA ILE A 206 8.32 26.76 23.87
C ILE A 206 9.63 26.62 23.09
N LEU A 207 9.57 26.71 21.76
CA LEU A 207 10.73 26.59 20.87
C LEU A 207 11.76 27.71 21.05
N GLN A 208 11.37 28.92 21.43
CA GLN A 208 12.33 30.03 21.65
C GLN A 208 12.92 30.04 23.07
N SER A 209 12.44 29.17 23.96
CA SER A 209 12.90 29.15 25.35
C SER A 209 14.34 28.64 25.47
N ARG A 210 15.27 29.52 25.88
CA ARG A 210 16.69 29.16 26.07
C ARG A 210 16.89 28.05 27.09
N ASN A 211 16.06 28.02 28.13
CA ASN A 211 16.12 27.00 29.18
C ASN A 211 15.78 25.60 28.66
N LEU A 212 14.83 25.48 27.70
CA LEU A 212 14.51 24.21 27.07
C LEU A 212 15.71 23.69 26.27
N TRP A 213 16.31 24.53 25.44
CA TRP A 213 17.50 24.15 24.66
C TRP A 213 18.69 23.81 25.55
N ALA A 214 18.90 24.56 26.65
CA ALA A 214 19.93 24.25 27.62
C ALA A 214 19.69 22.89 28.30
N ALA A 215 18.45 22.62 28.74
CA ALA A 215 18.07 21.34 29.35
C ALA A 215 18.20 20.17 28.37
N LEU A 216 17.73 20.34 27.12
CA LEU A 216 17.81 19.33 26.07
C LEU A 216 19.27 19.04 25.71
N SER A 217 20.09 20.07 25.51
CA SER A 217 21.52 19.90 25.22
C SER A 217 22.25 19.19 26.35
N LEU A 218 21.97 19.58 27.60
CA LEU A 218 22.57 18.96 28.77
C LEU A 218 22.14 17.49 28.91
N MET A 219 20.86 17.18 28.70
CA MET A 219 20.35 15.80 28.67
C MET A 219 21.06 14.97 27.59
N THR A 220 21.22 15.52 26.39
CA THR A 220 21.92 14.86 25.28
C THR A 220 23.39 14.60 25.61
N ILE A 221 24.09 15.58 26.18
CA ILE A 221 25.49 15.40 26.61
C ILE A 221 25.58 14.30 27.66
N LEU A 222 24.75 14.34 28.72
CA LEU A 222 24.74 13.34 29.79
C LEU A 222 24.49 11.91 29.28
N LEU A 223 23.57 11.77 28.33
CA LEU A 223 23.25 10.48 27.71
C LEU A 223 24.43 9.93 26.90
N PHE A 224 25.13 10.79 26.16
CA PHE A 224 26.26 10.33 25.34
C PHE A 224 27.52 10.04 26.16
N ILE A 225 27.83 10.84 27.19
CA ILE A 225 29.00 10.60 28.04
C ILE A 225 28.81 9.39 28.97
N SER A 226 27.58 8.96 29.26
CA SER A 226 27.33 7.79 30.10
C SER A 226 27.58 6.45 29.39
N GLY A 227 27.82 6.47 28.07
CA GLY A 227 28.10 5.26 27.29
C GLY A 227 26.89 4.69 26.54
N HIS A 228 25.81 5.45 26.34
CA HIS A 228 24.60 4.95 25.64
C HIS A 228 24.89 4.39 24.23
N MET A 229 25.86 4.97 23.49
CA MET A 229 26.25 4.46 22.17
C MET A 229 26.91 3.08 22.22
N PHE A 230 27.66 2.77 23.27
CA PHE A 230 28.22 1.43 23.47
C PHE A 230 27.10 0.39 23.55
N ASN A 231 26.07 0.70 24.35
CA ASN A 231 24.89 -0.17 24.51
C ASN A 231 24.13 -0.34 23.18
N HIS A 232 23.96 0.74 22.42
CA HIS A 232 23.25 0.71 21.16
C HIS A 232 23.98 -0.13 20.08
N ILE A 233 25.31 -0.04 20.00
CA ILE A 233 26.11 -0.77 19.02
C ILE A 233 26.20 -2.25 19.39
N ARG A 234 26.51 -2.55 20.65
CA ARG A 234 26.77 -3.94 21.10
C ARG A 234 25.51 -4.70 21.51
N LYS A 235 24.34 -4.05 21.51
CA LYS A 235 23.05 -4.64 21.88
C LYS A 235 23.12 -5.37 23.23
N VAL A 236 23.71 -4.70 24.22
CA VAL A 236 23.89 -5.26 25.57
C VAL A 236 22.53 -5.49 26.25
N PRO A 237 22.41 -6.50 27.12
CA PRO A 237 21.20 -6.72 27.91
C PRO A 237 20.93 -5.54 28.86
N TYR A 238 19.64 -5.30 29.13
CA TYR A 238 19.23 -4.19 30.00
C TYR A 238 19.62 -4.42 31.47
N VAL A 239 19.39 -5.64 31.94
CA VAL A 239 19.82 -6.17 33.25
C VAL A 239 20.23 -7.63 33.05
N THR A 240 21.05 -8.15 33.97
CA THR A 240 21.48 -9.57 33.95
C THR A 240 21.15 -10.23 35.27
N GLY A 241 20.96 -11.55 35.31
CA GLY A 241 20.79 -12.27 36.56
C GLY A 241 22.13 -12.43 37.31
N ASP A 242 22.09 -12.40 38.64
CA ASP A 242 23.25 -12.60 39.52
C ASP A 242 23.62 -14.09 39.70
N GLY A 243 23.07 -15.00 38.89
CA GLY A 243 23.29 -16.45 38.98
C GLY A 243 22.73 -17.12 40.26
N ARG A 244 22.28 -16.34 41.25
CA ARG A 244 21.71 -16.78 42.54
C ARG A 244 20.21 -16.46 42.69
N GLY A 245 19.53 -16.20 41.58
CA GLY A 245 18.11 -15.80 41.55
C GLY A 245 17.86 -14.29 41.75
N GLY A 246 18.91 -13.48 41.90
CA GLY A 246 18.83 -12.01 41.96
C GLY A 246 19.07 -11.32 40.61
N VAL A 247 18.83 -10.00 40.56
CA VAL A 247 19.14 -9.13 39.41
C VAL A 247 20.42 -8.36 39.68
N ASN A 248 21.38 -8.45 38.76
CA ASN A 248 22.59 -7.64 38.74
C ASN A 248 22.40 -6.40 37.85
N TYR A 249 22.63 -5.23 38.44
CA TYR A 249 22.41 -3.92 37.83
C TYR A 249 23.69 -3.28 37.26
N ILE A 250 24.87 -3.79 37.64
CA ILE A 250 26.18 -3.27 37.22
C ILE A 250 27.02 -4.45 36.71
N ALA A 251 27.49 -4.39 35.47
CA ALA A 251 28.33 -5.45 34.92
C ALA A 251 29.72 -5.46 35.61
N SER A 252 30.26 -6.65 35.86
CA SER A 252 31.63 -6.81 36.31
C SER A 252 32.62 -6.62 35.15
N GLY A 253 33.79 -6.06 35.46
CA GLY A 253 34.86 -5.80 34.51
C GLY A 253 34.70 -4.50 33.71
N PHE A 254 35.82 -3.95 33.26
CA PHE A 254 35.89 -2.64 32.60
C PHE A 254 35.28 -2.59 31.19
N GLN A 255 35.28 -3.72 30.48
CA GLN A 255 34.87 -3.77 29.07
C GLN A 255 33.40 -4.13 28.87
N ASN A 256 32.68 -4.46 29.95
CA ASN A 256 31.28 -4.85 29.92
C ASN A 256 30.42 -3.79 30.58
N GLN A 257 29.22 -3.56 30.05
CA GLN A 257 28.29 -2.55 30.54
C GLN A 257 26.86 -3.01 30.29
N LEU A 258 25.94 -2.69 31.20
CA LEU A 258 24.51 -2.97 31.06
C LEU A 258 23.72 -1.75 30.59
N GLY A 259 22.52 -2.00 30.06
CA GLY A 259 21.55 -0.98 29.71
C GLY A 259 21.22 -0.06 30.89
N LEU A 260 20.78 -0.64 32.00
CA LEU A 260 20.43 0.11 33.22
C LEU A 260 21.62 0.89 33.80
N GLU A 261 22.82 0.34 33.70
CA GLU A 261 24.03 0.96 34.23
C GLU A 261 24.29 2.35 33.63
N THR A 262 24.08 2.52 32.31
CA THR A 262 24.19 3.84 31.65
C THR A 262 23.21 4.86 32.20
N GLN A 263 22.01 4.45 32.60
CA GLN A 263 20.99 5.33 33.15
C GLN A 263 21.33 5.75 34.57
N VAL A 264 21.83 4.80 35.39
CA VAL A 264 22.32 5.08 36.74
C VAL A 264 23.47 6.09 36.69
N VAL A 265 24.46 5.87 35.81
CA VAL A 265 25.60 6.79 35.64
C VAL A 265 25.14 8.16 35.12
N ALA A 266 24.23 8.20 34.14
CA ALA A 266 23.67 9.46 33.64
C ALA A 266 22.93 10.25 34.73
N ALA A 267 22.17 9.57 35.61
CA ALA A 267 21.50 10.20 36.74
C ALA A 267 22.51 10.77 37.76
N ILE A 268 23.56 10.02 38.09
CA ILE A 268 24.64 10.49 38.99
C ILE A 268 25.31 11.74 38.40
N TYR A 269 25.70 11.72 37.13
CA TYR A 269 26.28 12.88 36.45
C TYR A 269 25.31 14.06 36.37
N GLY A 270 24.02 13.81 36.18
CA GLY A 270 22.97 14.83 36.22
C GLY A 270 22.89 15.53 37.56
N VAL A 271 22.87 14.78 38.67
CA VAL A 271 22.83 15.34 40.02
C VAL A 271 24.12 16.11 40.34
N LEU A 272 25.28 15.59 39.99
CA LEU A 272 26.56 16.29 40.17
C LEU A 272 26.61 17.60 39.39
N SER A 273 26.22 17.57 38.12
CA SER A 273 26.16 18.75 37.26
C SER A 273 25.19 19.79 37.80
N PHE A 274 24.01 19.35 38.27
CA PHE A 274 23.02 20.22 38.89
C PHE A 274 23.54 20.89 40.16
N CYS A 275 24.23 20.14 41.04
CA CYS A 275 24.84 20.68 42.24
C CYS A 275 25.93 21.71 41.90
N ALA A 276 26.81 21.39 40.95
CA ALA A 276 27.88 22.29 40.50
C ALA A 276 27.34 23.59 39.88
N ILE A 277 26.36 23.49 38.98
CA ILE A 277 25.72 24.66 38.35
C ILE A 277 24.98 25.49 39.40
N SER A 278 24.29 24.84 40.35
CA SER A 278 23.57 25.55 41.42
C SER A 278 24.54 26.32 42.33
N LEU A 279 25.64 25.70 42.75
CA LEU A 279 26.69 26.35 43.53
C LEU A 279 27.33 27.53 42.79
N ALA A 280 27.58 27.39 41.48
CA ALA A 280 28.26 28.42 40.70
C ALA A 280 27.35 29.59 40.30
N ILE A 281 26.08 29.34 39.97
CA ILE A 281 25.21 30.34 39.33
C ILE A 281 24.05 30.78 40.23
N LYS A 282 23.46 29.86 41.01
CA LYS A 282 22.22 30.12 41.77
C LYS A 282 22.53 30.60 43.19
N VAL A 283 23.42 29.92 43.89
CA VAL A 283 23.77 30.22 45.29
C VAL A 283 24.34 31.63 45.50
N PRO A 284 25.19 32.19 44.61
CA PRO A 284 25.67 33.57 44.76
C PRO A 284 24.59 34.65 44.62
N ARG A 285 23.41 34.30 44.07
CA ARG A 285 22.30 35.23 43.83
C ARG A 285 21.27 35.25 44.98
N ILE A 286 21.46 34.46 46.03
CA ILE A 286 20.58 34.42 47.19
C ILE A 286 20.87 35.65 48.07
N ALA A 287 19.86 36.49 48.28
CA ALA A 287 20.03 37.76 49.01
C ALA A 287 20.22 37.58 50.53
N GLU A 288 19.61 36.55 51.11
CA GLU A 288 19.70 36.29 52.55
C GLU A 288 20.94 35.45 52.87
N ALA A 289 21.84 35.98 53.71
CA ALA A 289 23.10 35.33 54.06
C ALA A 289 22.93 33.95 54.73
N LYS A 290 21.92 33.79 55.61
CA LYS A 290 21.64 32.50 56.27
C LYS A 290 21.17 31.45 55.26
N SER A 291 20.24 31.81 54.37
CA SER A 291 19.75 30.94 53.31
C SER A 291 20.85 30.57 52.32
N GLN A 292 21.72 31.53 51.98
CA GLN A 292 22.89 31.30 51.14
C GLN A 292 23.86 30.30 51.78
N GLN A 293 24.18 30.45 53.07
CA GLN A 293 25.07 29.54 53.79
C GLN A 293 24.50 28.12 53.85
N VAL A 294 23.21 27.97 54.14
CA VAL A 294 22.52 26.67 54.12
C VAL A 294 22.58 26.05 52.73
N ALA A 295 22.36 26.83 51.67
CA ALA A 295 22.42 26.34 50.30
C ALA A 295 23.84 25.89 49.90
N VAL A 296 24.90 26.62 50.29
CA VAL A 296 26.30 26.20 50.08
C VAL A 296 26.56 24.86 50.74
N ILE A 297 26.19 24.71 52.01
CA ILE A 297 26.41 23.47 52.77
C ILE A 297 25.60 22.32 52.17
N ALA A 298 24.35 22.56 51.81
CA ALA A 298 23.45 21.55 51.23
C ALA A 298 23.96 21.05 49.87
N PHE A 299 24.23 21.94 48.92
CA PHE A 299 24.72 21.54 47.60
C PHE A 299 26.16 21.02 47.63
N GLY A 300 27.02 21.57 48.49
CA GLY A 300 28.38 21.08 48.69
C GLY A 300 28.39 19.68 49.31
N GLY A 301 27.56 19.45 50.32
CA GLY A 301 27.36 18.13 50.94
C GLY A 301 26.79 17.12 49.97
N ALA A 302 25.75 17.49 49.20
CA ALA A 302 25.18 16.63 48.16
C ALA A 302 26.21 16.28 47.08
N LEU A 303 27.00 17.26 46.62
CA LEU A 303 28.07 17.02 45.64
C LEU A 303 29.11 16.02 46.18
N PHE A 304 29.53 16.17 47.44
CA PHE A 304 30.47 15.26 48.10
C PHE A 304 29.90 13.84 48.22
N LEU A 305 28.66 13.70 48.69
CA LEU A 305 28.00 12.40 48.88
C LEU A 305 27.79 11.66 47.55
N VAL A 306 27.34 12.37 46.53
CA VAL A 306 27.09 11.76 45.21
C VAL A 306 28.41 11.41 44.50
N ASN A 307 29.46 12.20 44.68
CA ASN A 307 30.79 11.87 44.18
C ASN A 307 31.40 10.66 44.90
N SER A 308 31.17 10.56 46.21
CA SER A 308 31.52 9.38 47.01
C SER A 308 30.80 8.13 46.50
N PHE A 309 29.50 8.24 46.18
CA PHE A 309 28.74 7.15 45.57
C PHE A 309 29.25 6.78 44.17
N LEU A 310 29.59 7.75 43.33
CA LEU A 310 30.18 7.51 42.01
C LEU A 310 31.50 6.72 42.12
N LEU A 311 32.37 7.07 43.06
CA LEU A 311 33.62 6.34 43.31
C LEU A 311 33.37 4.92 43.81
N SER A 312 32.34 4.71 44.64
CA SER A 312 31.94 3.37 45.07
C SER A 312 31.52 2.49 43.88
N VAL A 313 30.68 3.01 42.99
CA VAL A 313 30.29 2.32 41.74
C VAL A 313 31.50 2.04 40.85
N PHE A 314 32.42 2.99 40.73
CA PHE A 314 33.65 2.81 39.97
C PHE A 314 34.54 1.71 40.55
N ARG A 315 34.61 1.58 41.88
CA ARG A 315 35.39 0.52 42.56
C ARG A 315 34.81 -0.87 42.37
N ILE A 316 33.48 -1.00 42.21
CA ILE A 316 32.86 -2.28 41.82
C ILE A 316 33.39 -2.72 40.44
N LYS A 317 33.59 -1.78 39.52
CA LYS A 317 34.19 -2.05 38.20
C LYS A 317 35.70 -2.27 38.26
N ASN A 318 36.39 -1.54 39.14
CA ASN A 318 37.84 -1.61 39.34
C ASN A 318 38.21 -1.91 40.80
N PRO A 319 38.25 -3.19 41.20
CA PRO A 319 38.60 -3.56 42.58
C PRO A 319 40.00 -3.11 42.99
N GLY A 320 40.91 -2.89 42.04
CA GLY A 320 42.28 -2.41 42.29
C GLY A 320 42.40 -0.91 42.58
N TYR A 321 41.31 -0.14 42.54
CA TYR A 321 41.35 1.30 42.78
C TYR A 321 41.51 1.62 44.29
N PRO A 322 42.59 2.31 44.70
CA PRO A 322 42.98 2.41 46.12
C PRO A 322 42.26 3.50 46.91
N PHE A 323 41.58 4.44 46.26
CA PHE A 323 40.96 5.60 46.93
C PHE A 323 39.46 5.42 47.13
N SER A 324 38.95 5.75 48.32
CA SER A 324 37.53 5.78 48.65
C SER A 324 37.20 7.05 49.43
N LEU A 325 35.92 7.43 49.43
CA LEU A 325 35.41 8.55 50.23
C LEU A 325 34.31 8.03 51.15
N PRO A 326 34.18 8.54 52.38
CA PRO A 326 33.01 8.27 53.22
C PRO A 326 31.74 8.87 52.58
N PRO A 327 30.54 8.31 52.83
CA PRO A 327 30.25 7.14 53.64
C PRO A 327 30.40 5.79 52.91
N PHE A 328 30.69 5.79 51.60
CA PHE A 328 30.72 4.58 50.76
C PHE A 328 32.15 4.04 50.58
N MET A 329 32.71 3.48 51.67
CA MET A 329 34.05 2.86 51.69
C MET A 329 34.02 1.37 51.39
#